data_AF-A0A3D0DE04-F1
#
_entry.id   AF-A0A3D0DE04-F1
#
_cell.length_a   1.000
_cell.length_b   1.000
_cell.length_c   1.000
_cell.angle_alpha   90.00
_cell.angle_beta   90.00
_cell.angle_gamma   90.00
#
_symmetry.space_group_name_H-M   'P 1'
#
loop_
_entity.id
_entity.type
_entity.pdbx_description
1 polymer ?
#
loop_
_entity_poly.entity_id
_entity_poly.type
_entity_poly.pdbx_seq_one_letter_code
_entity_poly.pdbx_strand_id
1 'polypeptide(L)'
;MAYFEIKEWIAKLKPSPRGKSADYCGLTPEQLWKMYRVMVLARRVELEEKILLRKGICRFFIGCGGKELIDVVAAQALDGQDPFVGYYRNKAFDLYRGVTIDEKILEAIGDRRAVATGGMLQPSHSSYPELAILPQASPTGSHALEAAGLGEAIKNQSPITGPVGLKGGRYRPETIVYTA
;
A
#
# COMPACT_ATOMS: atom_id res chain seq x y z
N MET A 1 0.40 -14.89 22.54
CA MET A 1 -0.46 -16.05 22.32
C MET A 1 -0.02 -16.76 21.06
N ALA A 2 0.21 -18.06 21.15
CA ALA A 2 0.39 -18.89 19.97
C ALA A 2 -0.96 -19.06 19.23
N TYR A 3 -0.92 -19.40 17.94
CA TYR A 3 -2.12 -19.48 17.08
C TYR A 3 -3.22 -20.42 17.62
N PHE A 4 -2.85 -21.51 18.28
CA PHE A 4 -3.79 -22.46 18.88
C PHE A 4 -4.56 -21.86 20.08
N GLU A 5 -3.90 -21.05 20.89
CA GLU A 5 -4.52 -20.35 22.03
C GLU A 5 -5.56 -19.32 21.56
N ILE A 6 -5.30 -18.69 20.41
CA ILE A 6 -6.24 -17.73 19.80
C ILE A 6 -7.50 -18.44 19.29
N LYS A 7 -7.37 -19.61 18.65
CA LYS A 7 -8.53 -20.37 18.16
C LYS A 7 -9.45 -20.80 19.30
N GLU A 8 -8.89 -21.38 20.36
CA GLU A 8 -9.67 -21.79 21.52
C GLU A 8 -10.30 -20.61 22.25
N TRP A 9 -9.59 -19.47 22.31
CA TRP A 9 -10.11 -18.25 22.89
C TRP A 9 -11.26 -17.67 22.07
N ILE A 10 -11.13 -17.60 20.73
CA ILE A 10 -12.20 -17.16 19.83
C ILE A 10 -13.44 -18.05 19.96
N ALA A 11 -13.27 -19.37 20.08
CA ALA A 11 -14.39 -20.30 20.27
C ALA A 11 -15.16 -20.06 21.57
N LYS A 12 -14.53 -19.44 22.58
CA LYS A 12 -15.14 -19.08 23.86
C LYS A 12 -15.80 -17.69 23.84
N LEU A 13 -15.56 -16.88 22.80
CA LEU A 13 -16.20 -15.57 22.67
C LEU A 13 -17.67 -15.75 22.31
N LYS A 14 -18.56 -15.14 23.10
CA LYS A 14 -19.98 -15.04 22.74
C LYS A 14 -20.09 -14.15 21.49
N PRO A 15 -20.79 -14.57 20.43
CA PRO A 15 -21.04 -13.69 19.30
C PRO A 15 -21.76 -12.45 19.81
N SER A 16 -21.24 -11.27 19.44
CA SER A 16 -21.91 -10.01 19.73
C SER A 16 -23.33 -10.08 19.14
N PRO A 17 -24.37 -9.61 19.86
CA PRO A 17 -25.69 -9.46 19.27
C PRO A 17 -25.52 -8.69 17.96
N ARG A 18 -26.10 -9.18 16.86
CA ARG A 18 -26.16 -8.42 15.61
C ARG A 18 -27.07 -7.21 15.85
N GLY A 19 -26.52 -6.15 16.42
CA GLY A 19 -27.18 -4.86 16.51
C GLY A 19 -27.41 -4.31 15.11
N LYS A 20 -28.29 -3.31 14.98
CA LYS A 20 -28.34 -2.49 13.75
C LYS A 20 -26.90 -2.06 13.43
N SER A 21 -26.45 -2.31 12.21
CA SER A 21 -25.12 -1.88 11.77
C SER A 21 -24.97 -0.42 12.15
N ALA A 22 -23.95 -0.09 12.95
CA ALA A 22 -23.62 1.30 13.21
C ALA A 22 -23.47 2.00 11.86
N ASP A 23 -23.85 3.28 11.78
CA ASP A 23 -23.54 4.08 10.61
C ASP A 23 -22.01 4.21 10.52
N TYR A 24 -21.38 3.39 9.69
CA TYR A 24 -19.93 3.37 9.47
C TYR A 24 -19.52 4.46 8.48
N CYS A 25 -20.11 5.65 8.59
CA CYS A 25 -19.92 6.77 7.68
C CYS A 25 -20.14 6.36 6.21
N GLY A 26 -21.13 5.51 5.94
CA GLY A 26 -21.41 4.98 4.60
C GLY A 26 -20.55 3.81 4.12
N LEU A 27 -19.65 3.25 4.94
CA LEU A 27 -18.89 2.04 4.57
C LEU A 27 -19.73 0.76 4.67
N THR A 28 -19.62 -0.08 3.65
CA THR A 28 -20.25 -1.40 3.62
C THR A 28 -19.49 -2.42 4.48
N PRO A 29 -20.16 -3.45 5.03
CA PRO A 29 -19.49 -4.55 5.71
C PRO A 29 -18.38 -5.21 4.88
N GLU A 30 -18.56 -5.32 3.56
CA GLU A 30 -17.61 -5.90 2.63
C GLU A 30 -16.32 -5.06 2.54
N GLN A 31 -16.44 -3.72 2.50
CA GLN A 31 -15.30 -2.82 2.54
C GLN A 31 -14.54 -2.93 3.86
N LEU A 32 -15.25 -2.95 4.99
CA LEU A 32 -14.64 -3.12 6.31
C LEU A 32 -13.90 -4.46 6.41
N TRP A 33 -14.49 -5.54 5.89
CA TRP A 33 -13.83 -6.85 5.83
C TRP A 33 -12.60 -6.84 4.95
N LYS A 34 -12.65 -6.19 3.78
CA LYS A 34 -11.50 -6.04 2.89
C LYS A 34 -10.36 -5.30 3.60
N MET A 35 -10.65 -4.14 4.20
CA MET A 35 -9.67 -3.34 4.95
C MET A 35 -9.02 -4.16 6.07
N TYR A 36 -9.82 -4.83 6.90
CA TYR A 36 -9.31 -5.67 7.98
C TYR A 36 -8.42 -6.81 7.47
N ARG A 37 -8.85 -7.52 6.41
CA ARG A 37 -8.05 -8.60 5.80
C ARG A 37 -6.71 -8.09 5.29
N VAL A 38 -6.68 -6.93 4.64
CA VAL A 38 -5.43 -6.33 4.15
C VAL A 38 -4.52 -5.91 5.31
N MET A 39 -5.06 -5.31 6.38
CA MET A 39 -4.26 -4.97 7.57
C MET A 39 -3.58 -6.20 8.16
N VAL A 40 -4.32 -7.30 8.34
CA VAL A 40 -3.78 -8.56 8.87
C VAL A 40 -2.76 -9.17 7.90
N LEU A 41 -3.04 -9.13 6.59
CA LEU A 41 -2.12 -9.63 5.57
C LEU A 41 -0.80 -8.87 5.60
N ALA A 42 -0.83 -7.54 5.68
CA ALA A 42 0.37 -6.70 5.75
C ALA A 42 1.23 -7.07 6.97
N ARG A 43 0.61 -7.27 8.15
CA ARG A 43 1.31 -7.78 9.35
C ARG A 43 1.93 -9.15 9.11
N ARG A 44 1.25 -10.03 8.38
CA ARG A 44 1.76 -11.39 8.12
C ARG A 44 2.96 -11.36 7.18
N VAL A 45 2.90 -10.59 6.10
CA VAL A 45 4.04 -10.35 5.21
C VAL A 45 5.23 -9.81 6.01
N GLU A 46 5.00 -8.81 6.86
CA GLU A 46 6.04 -8.23 7.73
C GLU A 46 6.72 -9.30 8.61
N LEU A 47 5.95 -10.23 9.18
CA LEU A 47 6.50 -11.31 10.01
C LEU A 47 7.38 -12.26 9.19
N GLU A 48 6.96 -12.60 7.98
CA GLU A 48 7.77 -13.45 7.08
C GLU A 48 9.05 -12.74 6.65
N GLU A 49 9.00 -11.45 6.31
CA GLU A 49 10.19 -10.66 5.99
C GLU A 49 11.19 -10.64 7.16
N LYS A 50 10.72 -10.52 8.40
CA LYS A 50 11.58 -10.62 9.60
C LYS A 50 12.23 -12.00 9.74
N ILE A 51 11.51 -13.07 9.40
CA ILE A 51 12.07 -14.43 9.40
C ILE A 51 13.15 -14.54 8.31
N LEU A 52 12.89 -14.02 7.11
CA LEU A 52 13.85 -14.00 6.01
C LEU A 52 15.10 -13.17 6.34
N LEU A 53 14.94 -12.05 7.04
CA LEU A 53 16.04 -11.22 7.53
C LEU A 53 16.93 -12.02 8.50
N ARG A 54 16.31 -12.70 9.48
CA ARG A 54 17.05 -13.54 10.44
C ARG A 54 17.76 -14.73 9.80
N LYS A 55 17.24 -15.22 8.67
CA LYS A 55 17.89 -16.27 7.86
C LYS A 55 18.99 -15.73 6.95
N GLY A 56 19.21 -14.42 6.89
CA GLY A 56 20.18 -13.79 5.98
C GLY A 56 19.77 -13.80 4.51
N ILE A 57 18.51 -14.13 4.20
CA ILE A 57 17.98 -14.15 2.82
C ILE A 57 17.59 -12.72 2.41
N CYS A 58 16.84 -12.04 3.27
CA CYS A 58 16.56 -10.62 3.14
C CYS A 58 17.70 -9.84 3.80
N ARG A 59 18.24 -8.81 3.13
CA ARG A 59 19.36 -8.00 3.65
C ARG A 59 18.91 -6.78 4.45
N PHE A 60 17.67 -6.34 4.24
CA PHE A 60 17.14 -5.12 4.84
C PHE A 60 15.62 -5.19 4.97
N PHE A 61 15.08 -4.74 6.10
CA PHE A 61 13.67 -4.85 6.43
C PHE A 61 13.12 -3.57 7.05
N ILE A 62 11.94 -3.16 6.60
CA ILE A 62 11.12 -2.13 7.25
C ILE A 62 9.69 -2.63 7.41
N GLY A 63 9.16 -2.48 8.62
CA GLY A 63 7.78 -2.83 8.96
C GLY A 63 6.77 -1.72 8.69
N CYS A 64 5.50 -2.11 8.52
CA CYS A 64 4.34 -1.22 8.45
C CYS A 64 3.59 -1.11 9.78
N GLY A 65 4.11 -1.74 10.84
CA GLY A 65 3.54 -1.74 12.20
C GLY A 65 3.00 -0.40 12.69
N GLY A 66 1.69 -0.38 12.94
CA GLY A 66 0.96 0.78 13.47
C GLY A 66 0.41 1.71 12.40
N LYS A 67 0.72 1.47 11.11
CA LYS A 67 0.28 2.30 9.98
C LYS A 67 -0.74 1.61 9.07
N GLU A 68 -1.11 0.37 9.38
CA GLU A 68 -1.95 -0.45 8.51
C GLU A 68 -3.33 0.19 8.30
N LEU A 69 -3.91 0.76 9.35
CA LEU A 69 -5.24 1.37 9.28
C LEU A 69 -5.26 2.60 8.37
N ILE A 70 -4.31 3.54 8.55
CA ILE A 70 -4.28 4.76 7.74
C ILE A 70 -4.02 4.44 6.26
N ASP A 71 -3.19 3.43 6.00
CA ASP A 71 -2.93 2.97 4.64
C ASP A 71 -4.18 2.41 3.95
N VAL A 72 -4.92 1.49 4.59
CA VAL A 72 -6.11 0.91 3.97
C VAL A 72 -7.26 1.91 3.86
N VAL A 73 -7.37 2.86 4.80
CA VAL A 73 -8.35 3.95 4.73
C VAL A 73 -8.02 4.88 3.56
N ALA A 74 -6.77 5.32 3.44
CA ALA A 74 -6.34 6.16 2.33
C ALA A 74 -6.55 5.46 0.98
N ALA A 75 -6.15 4.18 0.87
CA ALA A 75 -6.30 3.43 -0.36
C ALA A 75 -7.78 3.15 -0.71
N GLN A 76 -8.67 3.01 0.27
CA GLN A 76 -10.12 2.86 0.08
C GLN A 76 -10.81 4.16 -0.37
N ALA A 77 -10.30 5.32 0.08
CA ALA A 77 -10.88 6.63 -0.20
C ALA A 77 -10.50 7.17 -1.59
N LEU A 78 -9.41 6.68 -2.17
CA LEU A 78 -8.88 7.09 -3.46
C LEU A 78 -9.38 6.18 -4.60
N ASP A 79 -9.51 6.73 -5.81
CA ASP A 79 -9.72 5.94 -7.03
C ASP A 79 -8.48 5.11 -7.35
N GLY A 80 -8.66 3.95 -8.00
CA GLY A 80 -7.56 3.05 -8.36
C GLY A 80 -6.48 3.69 -9.24
N GLN A 81 -6.83 4.75 -9.97
CA GLN A 81 -5.90 5.50 -10.81
C GLN A 81 -5.34 6.76 -10.13
N ASP A 82 -5.78 7.10 -8.92
CA ASP A 82 -5.22 8.23 -8.18
C ASP A 82 -3.76 7.93 -7.80
N PRO A 83 -2.81 8.83 -8.14
CA PRO A 83 -1.40 8.66 -7.90
C PRO A 83 -1.10 8.71 -6.41
N PHE A 84 -0.30 7.75 -6.01
CA PHE A 84 0.21 7.63 -4.68
C PHE A 84 1.73 7.85 -4.66
N VAL A 85 2.16 8.89 -3.95
CA VAL A 85 3.57 9.19 -3.65
C VAL A 85 3.86 8.78 -2.21
N GLY A 86 4.20 7.52 -2.04
CA GLY A 86 4.41 6.91 -0.73
C GLY A 86 5.81 7.10 -0.17
N TYR A 87 6.00 6.50 1.01
CA TYR A 87 7.29 6.24 1.61
C TYR A 87 7.38 4.76 2.05
N TYR A 88 8.56 4.34 2.48
CA TYR A 88 8.92 2.94 2.72
C TYR A 88 8.11 2.16 3.79
N ARG A 89 7.04 2.72 4.38
CA ARG A 89 6.15 2.03 5.33
C ARG A 89 4.75 1.75 4.79
N ASN A 90 4.48 2.05 3.52
CA ASN A 90 3.13 1.96 2.95
C ASN A 90 2.71 0.56 2.46
N LYS A 91 3.23 -0.50 3.06
CA LYS A 91 2.99 -1.89 2.61
C LYS A 91 1.51 -2.28 2.57
N ALA A 92 0.73 -1.81 3.54
CA ALA A 92 -0.70 -2.10 3.57
C ALA A 92 -1.45 -1.36 2.45
N PHE A 93 -0.96 -0.20 2.02
CA PHE A 93 -1.51 0.55 0.87
C PHE A 93 -1.28 -0.24 -0.42
N ASP A 94 -0.05 -0.71 -0.63
CA ASP A 94 0.33 -1.51 -1.80
C ASP A 94 -0.56 -2.76 -1.92
N LEU A 95 -0.69 -3.52 -0.82
CA LEU A 95 -1.52 -4.71 -0.77
C LEU A 95 -3.01 -4.39 -0.97
N TYR A 96 -3.49 -3.25 -0.46
CA TYR A 96 -4.87 -2.83 -0.67
C TYR A 96 -5.16 -2.52 -2.15
N ARG A 97 -4.19 -1.88 -2.84
CA ARG A 97 -4.24 -1.55 -4.26
C ARG A 97 -4.08 -2.76 -5.19
N GLY A 98 -3.74 -3.92 -4.64
CA GLY A 98 -3.70 -5.18 -5.39
C GLY A 98 -2.31 -5.71 -5.70
N VAL A 99 -1.25 -5.14 -5.09
CA VAL A 99 0.07 -5.75 -5.14
C VAL A 99 0.01 -7.14 -4.49
N THR A 100 0.58 -8.14 -5.13
CA THR A 100 0.52 -9.53 -4.66
C THR A 100 1.51 -9.78 -3.53
N ILE A 101 1.26 -10.82 -2.75
CA ILE A 101 2.18 -11.29 -1.71
C ILE A 101 3.52 -11.70 -2.34
N ASP A 102 3.46 -12.43 -3.46
CA ASP A 102 4.65 -12.89 -4.19
C ASP A 102 5.55 -11.71 -4.56
N GLU A 103 4.96 -10.63 -5.08
CA GLU A 103 5.70 -9.43 -5.44
C GLU A 103 6.38 -8.78 -4.22
N LYS A 104 5.69 -8.72 -3.07
CA LYS A 104 6.29 -8.21 -1.82
C LYS A 104 7.43 -9.09 -1.31
N ILE A 105 7.33 -10.40 -1.46
CA ILE A 105 8.41 -11.32 -1.07
C ILE A 105 9.59 -11.24 -2.05
N LEU A 106 9.34 -11.15 -3.35
CA LEU A 106 10.39 -10.95 -4.37
C LEU A 106 11.14 -9.64 -4.12
N GLU A 107 10.41 -8.57 -3.81
CA GLU A 107 10.97 -7.29 -3.41
C GLU A 107 11.84 -7.42 -2.15
N ALA A 108 11.35 -8.11 -1.11
CA ALA A 108 12.06 -8.29 0.15
C ALA A 108 13.40 -9.03 0.00
N ILE A 109 13.47 -10.03 -0.89
CA ILE A 109 14.70 -10.81 -1.12
C ILE A 109 15.61 -10.20 -2.20
N GLY A 110 15.18 -9.10 -2.83
CA GLY A 110 15.94 -8.46 -3.92
C GLY A 110 16.01 -9.30 -5.20
N ASP A 111 14.95 -10.05 -5.50
CA ASP A 111 14.91 -10.89 -6.69
C ASP A 111 14.69 -10.06 -7.96
N ARG A 112 15.42 -10.37 -9.04
CA ARG A 112 15.28 -9.70 -10.35
C ARG A 112 13.89 -9.81 -10.97
N ARG A 113 13.08 -10.77 -10.51
CA ARG A 113 11.69 -10.98 -10.95
C ARG A 113 10.71 -9.98 -10.34
N ALA A 114 11.11 -9.26 -9.28
CA ALA A 114 10.29 -8.21 -8.71
C ALA A 114 10.04 -7.11 -9.76
N VAL A 115 8.80 -6.96 -10.18
CA VAL A 115 8.36 -5.93 -11.14
C VAL A 115 8.68 -4.53 -10.59
N ALA A 116 8.51 -4.33 -9.28
CA ALA A 116 8.67 -3.01 -8.67
C ALA A 116 10.11 -2.50 -8.60
N THR A 117 11.10 -3.40 -8.52
CA THR A 117 12.49 -3.02 -8.21
C THR A 117 13.51 -3.60 -9.17
N GLY A 118 13.15 -4.62 -9.95
CA GLY A 118 14.09 -5.39 -10.78
C GLY A 118 15.25 -6.00 -9.99
N GLY A 119 15.11 -6.15 -8.66
CA GLY A 119 16.19 -6.56 -7.76
C GLY A 119 17.27 -5.49 -7.50
N MET A 120 17.09 -4.27 -8.01
CA MET A 120 18.09 -3.20 -7.94
C MET A 120 17.85 -2.20 -6.81
N LEU A 121 16.58 -2.01 -6.41
CA LEU A 121 16.22 -1.12 -5.31
C LEU A 121 16.20 -1.87 -3.99
N GLN A 122 16.48 -1.14 -2.91
CA GLN A 122 16.33 -1.67 -1.55
C GLN A 122 14.86 -2.06 -1.30
N PRO A 123 14.58 -3.14 -0.55
CA PRO A 123 13.21 -3.48 -0.17
C PRO A 123 12.44 -2.30 0.41
N SER A 124 11.13 -2.24 0.17
CA SER A 124 10.22 -1.14 0.52
C SER A 124 10.47 0.16 -0.25
N HIS A 125 11.07 0.10 -1.44
CA HIS A 125 11.20 1.23 -2.38
C HIS A 125 10.47 0.89 -3.69
N SER A 126 9.22 0.49 -3.56
CA SER A 126 8.47 -0.10 -4.67
C SER A 126 7.98 0.96 -5.65
N SER A 127 7.79 0.55 -6.92
CA SER A 127 7.02 1.30 -7.90
C SER A 127 6.04 0.36 -8.61
N TYR A 128 4.76 0.70 -8.63
CA TYR A 128 3.74 -0.07 -9.36
C TYR A 128 2.97 0.90 -10.24
N PRO A 129 3.50 1.23 -11.45
CA PRO A 129 2.88 2.23 -12.31
C PRO A 129 1.44 1.85 -12.63
N GLU A 130 1.15 0.57 -12.87
CA GLU A 130 -0.21 0.10 -13.18
C GLU A 130 -1.22 0.30 -12.05
N LEU A 131 -0.76 0.42 -10.80
CA LEU A 131 -1.59 0.69 -9.63
C LEU A 131 -1.53 2.17 -9.19
N ALA A 132 -0.96 3.02 -10.05
CA ALA A 132 -0.67 4.42 -9.79
C ALA A 132 0.23 4.66 -8.54
N ILE A 133 1.07 3.69 -8.18
CA ILE A 133 2.05 3.83 -7.09
C ILE A 133 3.37 4.31 -7.69
N LEU A 134 3.73 5.56 -7.40
CA LEU A 134 4.95 6.18 -7.89
C LEU A 134 6.20 5.63 -7.19
N PRO A 135 7.38 5.71 -7.84
CA PRO A 135 8.63 5.25 -7.24
C PRO A 135 8.89 5.90 -5.89
N GLN A 136 9.22 5.08 -4.89
CA GLN A 136 9.55 5.56 -3.55
C GLN A 136 11.05 5.77 -3.39
N ALA A 137 11.44 6.86 -2.75
CA ALA A 137 12.83 7.20 -2.46
C ALA A 137 13.15 7.07 -0.96
N SER A 138 14.41 6.79 -0.63
CA SER A 138 14.87 6.70 0.77
C SER A 138 14.88 8.06 1.50
N PRO A 139 15.28 9.19 0.88
CA PRO A 139 15.29 10.49 1.54
C PRO A 139 13.88 10.93 1.95
N THR A 140 13.60 10.96 3.25
CA THR A 140 12.30 11.37 3.78
C THR A 140 12.05 12.86 3.52
N GLY A 141 10.79 13.21 3.24
CA GLY A 141 10.35 14.58 2.93
C GLY A 141 10.38 14.95 1.44
N SER A 142 11.12 14.22 0.60
CA SER A 142 11.17 14.46 -0.86
C SER A 142 9.81 14.30 -1.55
N HIS A 143 9.07 13.25 -1.16
CA HIS A 143 7.75 12.89 -1.71
C HIS A 143 6.72 14.02 -1.66
N ALA A 144 6.79 14.91 -0.68
CA ALA A 144 5.83 16.01 -0.55
C ALA A 144 5.95 17.02 -1.70
N LEU A 145 7.18 17.37 -2.09
CA LEU A 145 7.44 18.26 -3.22
C LEU A 145 7.10 17.58 -4.56
N GLU A 146 7.42 16.30 -4.70
CA GLU A 146 7.07 15.51 -5.87
C GLU A 146 5.54 15.43 -6.07
N ALA A 147 4.79 15.16 -4.99
CA ALA A 147 3.33 15.13 -5.00
C ALA A 147 2.73 16.51 -5.32
N ALA A 148 3.27 17.58 -4.75
CA ALA A 148 2.83 18.94 -5.03
C ALA A 148 3.06 19.31 -6.51
N GLY A 149 4.23 18.99 -7.05
CA GLY A 149 4.55 19.19 -8.46
C GLY A 149 3.66 18.37 -9.39
N LEU A 150 3.37 17.13 -9.04
CA LEU A 150 2.43 16.30 -9.80
C LEU A 150 1.01 16.86 -9.78
N GLY A 151 0.54 17.32 -8.62
CA GLY A 151 -0.78 17.95 -8.48
C GLY A 151 -0.89 19.24 -9.29
N GLU A 152 0.18 20.04 -9.30
CA GLU A 152 0.30 21.23 -10.15
C GLU A 152 0.22 20.87 -11.64
N ALA A 153 1.00 19.88 -12.08
CA ALA A 153 1.04 19.47 -13.48
C ALA A 153 -0.29 18.88 -13.97
N ILE A 154 -1.03 18.19 -13.11
CA ILE A 154 -2.38 17.67 -13.40
C ILE A 154 -3.38 18.81 -13.54
N LYS A 155 -3.32 19.81 -12.65
CA LYS A 155 -4.22 20.96 -12.64
C LYS A 155 -3.95 21.95 -13.79
N ASN A 156 -2.68 22.25 -14.03
CA ASN A 156 -2.21 23.24 -15.00
C ASN A 156 -1.53 22.54 -16.17
N GLN A 157 -2.34 21.86 -16.99
CA GLN A 157 -1.82 21.14 -18.14
C GLN A 157 -1.15 22.10 -19.15
N SER A 158 0.06 21.74 -19.56
CA SER A 158 0.86 22.40 -20.59
C SER A 158 0.82 21.57 -21.87
N PRO A 159 1.34 22.06 -23.01
CA PRO A 159 1.50 21.25 -24.22
C PRO A 159 2.32 19.95 -24.02
N ILE A 160 3.13 19.89 -22.95
CA ILE A 160 3.93 18.70 -22.57
C ILE A 160 3.15 17.76 -21.63
N THR A 161 2.28 18.31 -20.77
CA THR A 161 1.51 17.55 -19.75
C THR A 161 0.03 17.36 -20.12
N GLY A 162 -0.37 17.77 -21.33
CA GLY A 162 -1.76 17.76 -21.78
C GLY A 162 -2.26 16.42 -22.36
N PRO A 163 -3.55 16.39 -22.79
CA PRO A 163 -4.31 15.24 -23.27
C PRO A 163 -3.56 13.97 -23.60
N VAL A 164 -2.85 13.97 -24.74
CA VAL A 164 -1.98 12.90 -25.22
C VAL A 164 -1.30 13.32 -26.54
N GLY A 165 0.00 13.04 -26.68
CA GLY A 165 0.74 13.10 -27.96
C GLY A 165 2.07 12.34 -27.95
N LEU A 166 2.77 12.34 -26.81
CA LEU A 166 3.44 11.16 -26.25
C LEU A 166 2.80 10.90 -24.89
N LYS A 167 2.67 9.62 -24.54
CA LYS A 167 1.74 9.11 -23.52
C LYS A 167 2.13 9.57 -22.10
N GLY A 168 1.80 10.82 -21.76
CA GLY A 168 2.26 11.54 -20.57
C GLY A 168 1.16 12.19 -19.73
N GLY A 169 -0.11 12.13 -20.15
CA GLY A 169 -1.25 12.41 -19.26
C GLY A 169 -1.83 11.11 -18.70
N ARG A 170 -1.17 10.48 -17.71
CA ARG A 170 -1.73 9.26 -17.07
C ARG A 170 -2.99 9.56 -16.27
N TYR A 171 -3.09 10.78 -15.74
CA TYR A 171 -4.03 11.15 -14.69
C TYR A 171 -5.09 12.13 -15.19
N ARG A 172 -6.33 11.94 -14.75
CA ARG A 172 -7.48 12.81 -15.08
C ARG A 172 -7.36 14.14 -14.32
N PRO A 173 -7.94 15.25 -14.79
CA PRO A 173 -7.91 16.53 -14.08
C PRO A 173 -8.45 16.49 -12.64
N GLU A 174 -9.40 15.60 -12.35
CA GLU A 174 -10.08 15.43 -11.06
C GLU A 174 -9.36 14.47 -10.10
N THR A 175 -8.20 13.97 -10.54
CA THR A 175 -7.39 13.00 -9.81
C THR A 175 -6.86 13.60 -8.52
N ILE A 176 -6.89 12.82 -7.44
CA ILE A 176 -6.32 13.21 -6.16
C ILE A 176 -4.89 12.68 -6.09
N VAL A 177 -3.91 13.57 -5.89
CA VAL A 177 -2.54 13.16 -5.55
C VAL A 177 -2.43 12.96 -4.05
N TYR A 178 -2.15 11.73 -3.61
CA TYR A 178 -1.97 11.41 -2.22
C TYR A 178 -0.49 11.18 -1.90
N THR A 179 -0.02 11.78 -0.80
CA THR A 179 1.30 11.55 -0.24
C THR A 179 1.17 11.23 1.26
N ALA A 180 2.03 10.34 1.76
CA ALA A 180 1.90 9.71 3.08
C ALA A 180 3.05 10.00 4.03
#